data_AF-A0A0S2F3Z4-F1
#
_entry.id   AF-A0A0S2F3Z4-F1
#
_cell.length_a   1.000
_cell.length_b   1.000
_cell.length_c   1.000
_cell.angle_alpha   90.00
_cell.angle_beta   90.00
_cell.angle_gamma   90.00
#
_symmetry.space_group_name_H-M   'P 1'
#
loop_
_entity.id
_entity.type
_entity.pdbx_description
1 polymer ?
#
loop_
_entity_poly.entity_id
_entity_poly.type
_entity_poly.pdbx_seq_one_letter_code
_entity_poly.pdbx_strand_id
1 'polypeptide(L)'
;MWRPWNPTPAMKHLDAKEVGSAVAEAIDLGEYREHFHREYRFAAYYSAGREWPDYEPAYRYGYDSYLDCGGHRFEEVEAELGREWHRHRASSRLHWIEAREAVRDGWHHIERSLPHALDRSLR
;
A
#
# COMPACT_ATOMS: atom_id res chain seq x y z
N MET A 1 -10.56 12.82 -8.22
CA MET A 1 -9.48 12.24 -9.05
C MET A 1 -8.37 11.83 -8.09
N TRP A 2 -7.96 10.56 -8.12
CA TRP A 2 -6.85 10.07 -7.28
C TRP A 2 -5.55 10.78 -7.66
N ARG A 3 -4.74 11.17 -6.67
CA ARG A 3 -3.43 11.77 -6.90
C ARG A 3 -2.37 10.76 -6.46
N PRO A 4 -1.36 10.46 -7.31
CA PRO A 4 -0.25 9.64 -6.88
C PRO A 4 0.51 10.35 -5.76
N TRP A 5 0.95 9.56 -4.78
CA TRP A 5 1.86 10.03 -3.76
C TRP A 5 3.22 10.35 -4.38
N ASN A 6 3.96 11.27 -3.78
CA ASN A 6 5.26 11.67 -4.33
C ASN A 6 6.28 11.71 -3.17
N PRO A 7 7.13 10.66 -3.03
CA PRO A 7 8.11 10.61 -1.97
C PRO A 7 9.11 11.78 -2.05
N THR A 8 9.78 12.04 -0.94
CA THR A 8 10.93 12.96 -0.96
C THR A 8 12.06 12.39 -1.84
N PRO A 9 12.92 13.24 -2.44
CA PRO A 9 14.03 12.77 -3.27
C PRO A 9 14.96 11.79 -2.55
N ALA A 10 15.10 11.91 -1.23
CA ALA A 10 15.94 11.03 -0.41
C ALA A 10 15.35 9.62 -0.21
N MET A 11 14.07 9.39 -0.52
CA MET A 11 13.43 8.08 -0.48
C MET A 11 13.41 7.41 -1.86
N LYS A 12 13.71 8.17 -2.92
CA LYS A 12 13.70 7.70 -4.30
C LYS A 12 15.08 7.16 -4.65
N HIS A 13 15.30 5.89 -4.36
CA HIS A 13 16.52 5.18 -4.75
C HIS A 13 16.33 4.46 -6.09
N LEU A 14 17.43 4.24 -6.82
CA LEU A 14 17.40 3.49 -8.08
C LEU A 14 16.87 2.07 -7.83
N ASP A 15 17.31 1.45 -6.74
CA ASP A 15 16.88 0.12 -6.31
C ASP A 15 15.36 0.09 -6.01
N ALA A 16 14.81 1.14 -5.41
CA ALA A 16 13.39 1.23 -5.10
C ALA A 16 12.50 1.27 -6.35
N LYS A 17 12.98 1.94 -7.40
CA LYS A 17 12.28 1.99 -8.69
C LYS A 17 12.27 0.63 -9.37
N GLU A 18 13.37 -0.12 -9.30
CA GLU A 18 13.44 -1.47 -9.87
C GLU A 18 12.53 -2.45 -9.12
N VAL A 19 12.52 -2.38 -7.78
CA VAL A 19 11.59 -3.16 -6.95
C VAL A 19 10.14 -2.80 -7.28
N GLY A 20 9.81 -1.51 -7.35
CA GLY A 20 8.47 -1.06 -7.69
C GLY A 20 8.01 -1.54 -9.07
N SER A 21 8.88 -1.46 -10.08
CA SER A 21 8.57 -1.99 -11.40
C SER A 21 8.30 -3.50 -11.36
N ALA A 22 9.13 -4.27 -10.64
CA ALA A 22 8.93 -5.71 -10.52
C ALA A 22 7.61 -6.06 -9.80
N VAL A 23 7.23 -5.29 -8.76
CA VAL A 23 5.94 -5.44 -8.08
C VAL A 23 4.78 -5.18 -9.02
N ALA A 24 4.81 -4.07 -9.77
CA ALA A 24 3.72 -3.69 -10.65
C ALA A 24 3.47 -4.72 -11.77
N GLU A 25 4.52 -5.42 -12.23
CA GLU A 25 4.41 -6.52 -13.19
C GLU A 25 3.86 -7.80 -12.54
N ALA A 26 4.22 -8.06 -11.28
CA ALA A 26 3.98 -9.34 -10.64
C ALA A 26 2.66 -9.39 -9.82
N ILE A 27 2.20 -8.23 -9.32
CA ILE A 27 1.01 -8.09 -8.48
C ILE A 27 0.10 -7.04 -9.11
N ASP A 28 -1.03 -7.47 -9.69
CA ASP A 28 -2.01 -6.55 -10.24
C ASP A 28 -2.76 -5.78 -9.14
N LEU A 29 -2.95 -4.47 -9.33
CA LEU A 29 -3.69 -3.62 -8.38
C LEU A 29 -5.13 -4.09 -8.19
N GLY A 30 -5.78 -4.61 -9.23
CA GLY A 30 -7.12 -5.18 -9.15
C GLY A 30 -7.17 -6.42 -8.25
N GLU A 31 -6.28 -7.39 -8.49
CA GLU A 31 -6.16 -8.60 -7.66
C GLU A 31 -5.85 -8.25 -6.19
N TYR A 32 -4.91 -7.34 -5.97
CA TYR A 32 -4.57 -6.83 -4.65
C TYR A 32 -5.78 -6.19 -3.94
N ARG A 33 -6.55 -5.35 -4.65
CA ARG A 33 -7.77 -4.71 -4.09
C ARG A 33 -8.85 -5.73 -3.78
N GLU A 34 -9.08 -6.72 -4.64
CA GLU A 34 -10.07 -7.77 -4.41
C GLU A 34 -9.70 -8.67 -3.23
N HIS A 35 -8.40 -8.97 -3.04
CA HIS A 35 -7.92 -9.65 -1.84
C HIS A 35 -8.33 -8.89 -0.57
N PHE A 36 -7.96 -7.61 -0.47
CA PHE A 36 -8.28 -6.83 0.72
C PHE A 36 -9.76 -6.51 0.87
N HIS A 37 -10.52 -6.39 -0.22
CA HIS A 37 -11.97 -6.19 -0.16
C HIS A 37 -12.69 -7.35 0.54
N ARG A 38 -12.18 -8.57 0.37
CA ARG A 38 -12.71 -9.76 1.06
C ARG A 38 -12.25 -9.85 2.52
N GLU A 39 -11.01 -9.44 2.81
CA GLU A 39 -10.35 -9.74 4.08
C GLU A 39 -10.40 -8.60 5.11
N TYR A 40 -10.57 -7.33 4.71
CA TYR A 40 -10.42 -6.16 5.60
C TYR A 40 -11.30 -6.19 6.86
N ARG A 41 -12.47 -6.84 6.79
CA ARG A 41 -13.40 -6.97 7.93
C ARG A 41 -12.90 -7.94 9.00
N PHE A 42 -11.98 -8.84 8.66
CA PHE A 42 -11.38 -9.82 9.57
C PHE A 42 -10.06 -9.33 10.16
N ALA A 43 -9.55 -8.20 9.67
CA ALA A 43 -8.31 -7.63 10.17
C ALA A 43 -8.46 -7.12 11.61
N ALA A 44 -7.41 -7.25 12.42
CA ALA A 44 -7.42 -6.82 13.82
C ALA A 44 -7.64 -5.31 13.99
N TYR A 45 -7.34 -4.51 12.96
CA TYR A 45 -7.53 -3.06 12.93
C TYR A 45 -8.91 -2.64 12.42
N TYR A 46 -9.79 -3.58 12.07
CA TYR A 46 -11.13 -3.26 11.61
C TYR A 46 -11.95 -2.57 12.72
N SER A 47 -12.45 -1.38 12.40
CA SER A 47 -13.38 -0.64 13.25
C SER A 47 -14.82 -0.81 12.77
N ALA A 48 -15.73 -1.12 13.71
CA ALA A 48 -17.16 -1.25 13.44
C ALA A 48 -17.74 0.07 12.88
N GLY A 49 -18.63 -0.04 11.89
CA GLY A 49 -19.23 1.12 11.21
C GLY A 49 -18.37 1.74 10.10
N ARG A 50 -17.20 1.17 9.83
CA ARG A 50 -16.40 1.45 8.63
C ARG A 50 -16.71 0.44 7.54
N GLU A 51 -16.68 0.90 6.30
CA GLU A 51 -16.97 0.08 5.12
C GLU A 51 -15.81 0.12 4.15
N TRP A 52 -15.88 -0.69 3.09
CA TRP A 52 -14.82 -0.78 2.10
C TRP A 52 -14.36 0.58 1.55
N PRO A 53 -15.24 1.55 1.23
CA PRO A 53 -14.81 2.88 0.77
C PRO A 53 -13.95 3.66 1.79
N ASP A 54 -13.98 3.29 3.06
CA ASP A 54 -13.10 3.87 4.08
C ASP A 54 -11.69 3.25 4.04
N TYR A 55 -11.56 1.96 3.75
CA TYR A 55 -10.28 1.25 3.74
C TYR A 55 -9.61 1.19 2.38
N GLU A 56 -10.38 1.19 1.29
CA GLU A 56 -9.85 1.09 -0.08
C GLU A 56 -8.77 2.16 -0.37
N PRO A 57 -8.95 3.43 0.05
CA PRO A 57 -7.90 4.44 -0.14
C PRO A 57 -6.63 4.13 0.64
N ALA A 58 -6.72 3.46 1.79
CA ALA A 58 -5.55 3.10 2.60
C ALA A 58 -4.75 1.97 1.95
N TYR A 59 -5.42 0.92 1.47
CA TYR A 59 -4.75 -0.16 0.73
C TYR A 59 -4.14 0.34 -0.58
N ARG A 60 -4.88 1.16 -1.34
CA ARG A 60 -4.36 1.77 -2.56
C ARG A 60 -3.14 2.65 -2.28
N TYR A 61 -3.18 3.44 -1.20
CA TYR A 61 -2.04 4.26 -0.79
C TYR A 61 -0.83 3.41 -0.38
N GLY A 62 -1.06 2.28 0.30
CA GLY A 62 -0.02 1.30 0.58
C GLY A 62 0.62 0.73 -0.68
N TYR A 63 -0.19 0.30 -1.64
CA TYR A 63 0.29 -0.20 -2.93
C TYR A 63 1.12 0.85 -3.67
N ASP A 64 0.55 2.05 -3.92
CA ASP A 64 1.23 3.11 -4.67
C ASP A 64 2.54 3.54 -3.98
N SER A 65 2.55 3.68 -2.66
CA SER A 65 3.76 4.06 -1.91
C SER A 65 4.84 2.97 -1.93
N TYR A 66 4.45 1.70 -1.95
CA TYR A 66 5.42 0.61 -2.08
C TYR A 66 6.10 0.62 -3.46
N LEU A 67 5.37 0.98 -4.53
CA LEU A 67 5.97 1.09 -5.86
C LEU A 67 7.07 2.16 -5.91
N ASP A 68 6.93 3.24 -5.15
CA ASP A 68 7.93 4.32 -5.12
C ASP A 68 9.05 4.10 -4.10
N CYS A 69 8.80 3.33 -3.04
CA CYS A 69 9.72 3.13 -1.91
C CYS A 69 10.12 1.67 -1.67
N GLY A 70 9.92 0.80 -2.66
CA GLY A 70 10.27 -0.62 -2.56
C GLY A 70 11.70 -0.82 -2.05
N GLY A 71 11.91 -1.83 -1.22
CA GLY A 71 13.22 -2.09 -0.61
C GLY A 71 13.52 -1.29 0.68
N HIS A 72 12.69 -0.30 1.03
CA HIS A 72 12.67 0.28 2.38
C HIS A 72 11.70 -0.49 3.29
N ARG A 73 11.94 -0.42 4.60
CA ARG A 73 10.95 -0.92 5.58
C ARG A 73 9.84 0.08 5.77
N PHE A 74 8.63 -0.40 6.06
CA PHE A 74 7.48 0.46 6.34
C PHE A 74 7.78 1.50 7.44
N GLU A 75 8.50 1.11 8.50
CA GLU A 75 8.84 1.99 9.63
C GLU A 75 9.70 3.20 9.22
N GLU A 76 10.46 3.10 8.13
CA GLU A 76 11.30 4.19 7.63
C GLU A 76 10.48 5.25 6.89
N VAL A 77 9.34 4.85 6.32
CA VAL A 77 8.49 5.72 5.50
C VAL A 77 7.20 6.14 6.21
N GLU A 78 6.78 5.42 7.27
CA GLU A 78 5.50 5.60 7.98
C GLU A 78 5.25 7.08 8.33
N ALA A 79 6.28 7.75 8.85
CA ALA A 79 6.18 9.14 9.27
C ALA A 79 5.82 10.09 8.12
N GLU A 80 6.38 9.88 6.92
CA GLU A 80 6.05 10.67 5.72
C GLU A 80 4.66 10.29 5.18
N LEU A 81 4.37 9.00 5.12
CA LEU A 81 3.06 8.50 4.68
C LEU A 81 1.93 9.10 5.52
N GLY A 82 2.13 9.19 6.83
CA GLY A 82 1.16 9.79 7.74
C GLY A 82 0.99 11.29 7.59
N ARG A 83 2.08 12.04 7.33
CA ARG A 83 2.00 13.47 7.02
C ARG A 83 1.11 13.71 5.80
N GLU A 84 1.26 12.88 4.78
CA GLU A 84 0.61 13.06 3.49
C GLU A 84 -0.77 12.40 3.38
N TRP A 85 -1.17 11.56 4.36
CA TRP A 85 -2.42 10.81 4.33
C TRP A 85 -3.65 11.71 4.09
N HIS A 86 -3.71 12.88 4.73
CA HIS A 86 -4.84 13.81 4.60
C HIS A 86 -5.10 14.26 3.15
N ARG A 87 -4.07 14.23 2.28
CA ARG A 87 -4.14 14.60 0.86
C ARG A 87 -4.52 13.43 -0.03
N HIS A 88 -4.32 12.20 0.43
CA HIS A 88 -4.47 10.97 -0.36
C HIS A 88 -5.68 10.12 0.05
N ARG A 89 -6.22 10.32 1.27
CA ARG A 89 -7.36 9.56 1.79
C ARG A 89 -8.64 9.68 0.95
N ALA A 90 -8.72 10.66 0.04
CA ALA A 90 -9.88 10.95 -0.79
C ALA A 90 -11.17 11.04 0.07
N SER A 91 -12.15 10.15 -0.19
CA SER A 91 -13.41 10.10 0.57
C SER A 91 -13.34 9.24 1.84
N SER A 92 -12.19 8.64 2.16
CA SER A 92 -12.03 7.80 3.35
C SER A 92 -12.25 8.60 4.63
N ARG A 93 -13.01 8.01 5.57
CA ARG A 93 -13.24 8.56 6.90
C ARG A 93 -12.15 8.18 7.92
N LEU A 94 -11.16 7.37 7.54
CA LEU A 94 -10.10 6.90 8.45
C LEU A 94 -9.08 8.00 8.74
N HIS A 95 -8.75 8.19 10.01
CA HIS A 95 -7.56 8.95 10.39
C HIS A 95 -6.29 8.13 10.16
N TRP A 96 -5.13 8.78 10.16
CA TRP A 96 -3.87 8.08 9.93
C TRP A 96 -3.65 6.90 10.88
N ILE A 97 -4.00 7.02 12.17
CA ILE A 97 -3.85 5.93 13.14
C ILE A 97 -4.69 4.70 12.77
N GLU A 98 -5.87 4.88 12.17
CA GLU A 98 -6.70 3.78 11.67
C GLU A 98 -6.16 3.26 10.32
N ALA A 99 -5.79 4.18 9.42
CA ALA A 99 -5.37 3.85 8.06
C ALA A 99 -4.00 3.19 8.01
N ARG A 100 -3.05 3.56 8.89
CA ARG A 100 -1.67 3.07 8.86
C ARG A 100 -1.58 1.56 8.96
N GLU A 101 -2.48 0.92 9.71
CA GLU A 101 -2.47 -0.53 9.90
C GLU A 101 -2.89 -1.23 8.59
N ALA A 102 -3.89 -0.67 7.88
CA ALA A 102 -4.28 -1.15 6.56
C ALA A 102 -3.18 -0.91 5.50
N VAL A 103 -2.53 0.26 5.52
CA VAL A 103 -1.38 0.57 4.65
C VAL A 103 -0.25 -0.44 4.89
N ARG A 104 0.10 -0.67 6.16
CA ARG A 104 1.17 -1.61 6.56
C ARG A 104 0.85 -3.04 6.18
N ASP A 105 -0.39 -3.48 6.37
CA ASP A 105 -0.82 -4.83 5.97
C ASP A 105 -0.71 -5.02 4.45
N GLY A 106 -1.08 -3.97 3.71
CA GLY A 106 -0.84 -3.85 2.28
C GLY A 106 0.61 -4.03 1.87
N TRP A 107 1.53 -3.32 2.54
CA TRP A 107 2.97 -3.44 2.32
C TRP A 107 3.48 -4.85 2.58
N HIS A 108 3.14 -5.42 3.73
CA HIS A 108 3.58 -6.77 4.06
C HIS A 108 2.98 -7.84 3.13
N HIS A 109 1.78 -7.62 2.60
CA HIS A 109 1.21 -8.52 1.59
C HIS A 109 2.09 -8.52 0.33
N ILE A 110 2.49 -7.35 -0.17
CA ILE A 110 3.37 -7.23 -1.34
C ILE A 110 4.71 -7.93 -1.08
N GLU A 111 5.35 -7.68 0.07
CA GLU A 111 6.62 -8.31 0.45
C GLU A 111 6.55 -9.83 0.50
N ARG A 112 5.45 -10.39 1.03
CA ARG A 112 5.24 -11.85 1.08
C ARG A 112 4.93 -12.44 -0.29
N SER A 113 4.23 -11.69 -1.15
CA SER A 113 3.83 -12.14 -2.48
C SER A 113 4.96 -12.04 -3.51
N LEU A 114 5.89 -11.08 -3.36
CA LEU A 114 7.01 -10.85 -4.26
C LEU A 114 7.84 -12.11 -4.60
N PRO A 115 8.32 -12.93 -3.64
CA PRO A 115 9.06 -14.14 -3.95
C PRO A 115 8.27 -15.15 -4.79
N HIS A 116 6.97 -15.29 -4.54
CA HIS A 116 6.09 -16.19 -5.30
C HIS A 116 5.70 -15.61 -6.66
N ALA A 117 5.55 -14.30 -6.75
CA ALA A 117 5.13 -13.62 -7.98
C ALA A 117 6.28 -13.55 -9.00
N LEU A 118 7.52 -13.38 -8.54
CA LEU A 118 8.72 -13.49 -9.38
C LEU A 118 8.88 -14.89 -9.99
N ASP A 119 8.59 -15.95 -9.22
CA ASP A 119 8.59 -17.34 -9.74
C ASP A 119 7.56 -17.53 -10.86
N ARG A 120 6.34 -16.99 -10.68
CA ARG A 120 5.26 -17.06 -11.68
C ARG A 120 5.57 -16.26 -12.96
N SER A 121 6.29 -15.13 -12.85
CA SER A 121 6.61 -14.24 -13.97
C SER A 121 7.71 -14.78 -14.91
N LEU A 122 8.53 -15.72 -14.44
CA LEU A 122 9.66 -16.28 -15.18
C LEU A 122 9.31 -17.56 -15.97
N ARG A 123 8.02 -17.83 -16.18
CA ARG A 123 7.52 -19.05 -16.83
C ARG A 123 6.73 -18.74 -18.10
#